data_AF-A0A3N5QI67-F1
#
_entry.id   AF-A0A3N5QI67-F1
#
_cell.length_a   1.000
_cell.length_b   1.000
_cell.length_c   1.000
_cell.angle_alpha   90.00
_cell.angle_beta   90.00
_cell.angle_gamma   90.00
#
_symmetry.space_group_name_H-M   'P 1'
#
loop_
_entity.id
_entity.type
_entity.pdbx_description
1 polymer ?
#
loop_
_entity_poly.entity_id
_entity_poly.type
_entity_poly.pdbx_seq_one_letter_code
_entity_poly.pdbx_strand_id
1 'polypeptide(L)'
;MQATFKPKNIDQLLVEADQLIKQIDSHAVKDMEEEHRVLFEKHAQSLKQLRSEVKEKIDTGEAPESGPYSEGMHKAIDDIVKAMKNLGSYFS
;
A
#
# COMPACT_ATOMS: atom_id res chain seq x y z
N MET A 1 -6.26 16.03 4.13
CA MET A 1 -4.82 16.41 4.33
C MET A 1 -4.00 15.81 3.20
N GLN A 2 -3.21 16.59 2.42
CA GLN A 2 -2.29 16.00 1.42
C GLN A 2 -1.18 15.20 2.12
N ALA A 3 -1.38 13.91 2.31
CA ALA A 3 -0.32 12.99 2.72
C ALA A 3 0.66 12.86 1.55
N THR A 4 1.75 13.64 1.60
CA THR A 4 2.90 13.42 0.74
C THR A 4 3.61 12.17 1.25
N PHE A 5 3.14 11.00 0.81
CA PHE A 5 3.79 9.72 1.06
C PHE A 5 5.19 9.74 0.46
N LYS A 6 6.21 9.91 1.32
CA LYS A 6 7.62 9.79 0.97
C LYS A 6 8.24 8.72 1.88
N PRO A 7 8.11 7.43 1.50
CA PRO A 7 8.72 6.35 2.26
C PRO A 7 10.24 6.52 2.22
N LYS A 8 10.92 6.50 3.36
CA LYS A 8 12.39 6.60 3.39
C LYS A 8 13.05 5.29 2.96
N ASN A 9 12.41 4.15 3.24
CA ASN A 9 12.84 2.80 2.88
C ASN A 9 11.61 1.87 2.75
N ILE A 10 11.78 0.70 2.14
CA ILE A 10 10.67 -0.25 1.89
C ILE A 10 10.00 -0.73 3.17
N ASP A 11 10.74 -0.95 4.25
CA ASP A 11 10.13 -1.34 5.54
C ASP A 11 9.15 -0.28 6.05
N GLN A 12 9.49 1.00 5.90
CA GLN A 12 8.60 2.10 6.29
C GLN A 12 7.36 2.13 5.39
N LEU A 13 7.52 1.92 4.08
CA LEU A 13 6.39 1.82 3.13
C LEU A 13 5.42 0.71 3.54
N LEU A 14 5.93 -0.48 3.88
CA LEU A 14 5.11 -1.63 4.26
C LEU A 14 4.37 -1.38 5.58
N VAL A 15 5.01 -0.74 6.56
CA VAL A 15 4.37 -0.36 7.84
C VAL A 15 3.25 0.66 7.61
N GLU A 16 3.50 1.67 6.77
CA GLU A 16 2.50 2.69 6.45
C GLU A 16 1.31 2.08 5.67
N ALA A 17 1.57 1.16 4.74
CA ALA A 17 0.53 0.39 4.06
C ALA A 17 -0.31 -0.42 5.06
N ASP A 18 0.33 -1.09 6.03
CA ASP A 18 -0.37 -1.84 7.08
C ASP A 18 -1.25 -0.93 7.97
N GLN A 19 -0.80 0.30 8.25
CA GLN A 19 -1.59 1.28 8.99
C GLN A 19 -2.84 1.72 8.21
N LEU A 20 -2.72 1.99 6.91
CA LEU A 20 -3.85 2.34 6.06
C LEU A 20 -4.84 1.17 5.93
N ILE A 21 -4.34 -0.07 5.80
CA ILE A 21 -5.19 -1.28 5.78
C ILE A 21 -5.96 -1.43 7.10
N LYS A 22 -5.34 -1.16 8.26
CA LYS A 22 -6.06 -1.22 9.55
C LYS A 22 -7.22 -0.23 9.66
N GLN A 23 -7.19 0.87 8.89
CA GLN A 23 -8.30 1.81 8.88
C GLN A 23 -9.55 1.24 8.20
N ILE A 24 -9.42 0.16 7.41
CA ILE A 24 -10.57 -0.56 6.83
C ILE A 24 -11.51 -1.08 7.91
N ASP A 25 -10.95 -1.67 8.96
CA ASP A 25 -11.73 -2.26 10.06
C ASP A 25 -12.22 -1.20 11.07
N SER A 26 -11.87 0.07 10.84
CA SER A 26 -12.24 1.17 11.73
C SER A 26 -13.67 1.65 11.49
N HIS A 27 -14.23 2.33 12.49
CA HIS A 27 -15.54 2.97 12.36
C HIS A 27 -15.62 3.99 11.22
N ALA A 28 -14.50 4.59 10.80
CA ALA A 28 -14.46 5.57 9.71
C ALA A 28 -15.00 5.02 8.39
N VAL A 29 -14.87 3.72 8.13
CA VAL A 29 -15.38 3.07 6.92
C VAL A 29 -16.86 2.70 7.05
N LYS A 30 -17.36 2.49 8.28
CA LYS A 30 -18.78 2.20 8.52
C LYS A 30 -19.67 3.40 8.23
N ASP A 31 -19.13 4.61 8.37
CA ASP A 31 -19.85 5.86 8.13
C ASP A 31 -19.76 6.35 6.67
N MET A 32 -19.05 5.62 5.79
CA MET A 32 -18.95 5.95 4.36
C MET A 32 -20.22 5.52 3.62
N GLU A 33 -20.61 6.31 2.61
CA GLU A 33 -21.65 5.91 1.65
C GLU A 33 -21.29 4.57 1.01
N GLU A 34 -22.30 3.71 0.78
CA GLU A 34 -22.09 2.32 0.38
C GLU A 34 -21.27 2.20 -0.92
N GLU A 35 -21.51 3.07 -1.91
CA GLU A 35 -20.73 3.14 -3.15
C GLU A 35 -19.25 3.46 -2.89
N HIS A 36 -18.98 4.42 -2.00
CA HIS A 36 -17.63 4.83 -1.64
C HIS A 36 -16.93 3.76 -0.80
N ARG A 37 -17.68 3.07 0.07
CA ARG A 37 -17.20 1.97 0.89
C ARG A 37 -16.76 0.79 0.03
N VAL A 38 -17.53 0.40 -0.98
CA VAL A 38 -17.16 -0.70 -1.90
C VAL A 38 -15.87 -0.38 -2.67
N LEU A 39 -15.74 0.85 -3.19
CA LEU A 39 -14.52 1.29 -3.87
C LEU A 39 -13.32 1.33 -2.93
N PHE A 40 -13.55 1.82 -1.71
CA PHE A 40 -12.54 1.86 -0.65
C PHE A 40 -12.04 0.45 -0.32
N GLU A 41 -12.94 -0.48 -0.01
CA GLU A 41 -12.61 -1.89 0.30
C GLU A 41 -11.82 -2.54 -0.85
N LYS A 42 -12.20 -2.26 -2.11
CA LYS A 42 -11.47 -2.75 -3.29
C LYS A 42 -10.04 -2.22 -3.36
N HIS A 43 -9.83 -0.93 -3.19
CA HIS A 43 -8.50 -0.33 -3.19
C HIS A 43 -7.63 -0.85 -2.04
N ALA A 44 -8.25 -1.06 -0.88
CA ALA A 44 -7.62 -1.66 0.29
C ALA A 44 -7.18 -3.11 0.04
N GLN A 45 -8.02 -3.94 -0.59
CA GLN A 45 -7.65 -5.31 -0.97
C GLN A 45 -6.48 -5.33 -1.96
N SER A 46 -6.49 -4.44 -2.96
CA SER A 46 -5.35 -4.31 -3.89
C SER A 46 -4.06 -3.91 -3.17
N LEU A 47 -4.12 -2.96 -2.23
CA LEU A 47 -2.95 -2.57 -1.43
C LEU A 47 -2.42 -3.75 -0.61
N LYS A 48 -3.30 -4.56 0.00
CA LYS A 48 -2.92 -5.76 0.76
C LYS A 48 -2.20 -6.79 -0.11
N GLN A 49 -2.66 -7.00 -1.34
CA GLN A 49 -2.01 -7.91 -2.29
C GLN A 49 -0.60 -7.43 -2.67
N LEU A 50 -0.47 -6.16 -3.07
CA LEU A 50 0.82 -5.57 -3.46
C LEU A 50 1.83 -5.60 -2.31
N ARG A 51 1.39 -5.26 -1.09
CA ARG A 51 2.19 -5.34 0.13
C ARG A 51 2.72 -6.76 0.36
N SER A 52 1.86 -7.78 0.23
CA SER A 52 2.25 -9.18 0.41
C SER A 52 3.23 -9.64 -0.66
N GLU A 53 3.01 -9.27 -1.93
CA GLU A 53 3.91 -9.62 -3.03
C GLU A 53 5.32 -9.02 -2.85
N VAL A 54 5.40 -7.75 -2.45
CA VAL A 54 6.68 -7.12 -2.14
C VAL A 54 7.35 -7.76 -0.93
N LYS A 55 6.59 -8.10 0.11
CA LYS A 55 7.12 -8.78 1.29
C LYS A 55 7.65 -10.18 0.96
N GLU A 56 6.92 -10.94 0.16
CA GLU A 56 7.33 -12.27 -0.32
C GLU A 56 8.62 -12.19 -1.12
N LYS A 57 8.74 -11.25 -2.06
CA LYS A 57 9.96 -11.01 -2.85
C LYS A 57 11.18 -10.65 -1.99
N ILE A 58 10.98 -9.95 -0.87
CA ILE A 58 12.04 -9.66 0.10
C ILE A 58 12.44 -10.92 0.86
N ASP A 59 11.46 -11.72 1.29
CA ASP A 59 11.67 -12.87 2.18
C ASP A 59 12.22 -14.10 1.44
N THR A 60 11.90 -14.29 0.15
CA THR A 60 12.39 -15.41 -0.66
C THR A 60 13.86 -15.29 -1.06
N GLY A 61 14.51 -14.16 -0.76
CA GLY A 61 15.92 -13.99 -1.09
C GLY A 61 16.17 -13.97 -2.61
N GLU A 62 15.17 -13.63 -3.43
CA GLU A 62 15.39 -12.86 -4.68
C GLU A 62 15.95 -11.47 -4.31
N ALA A 63 17.01 -11.47 -3.51
CA ALA A 63 17.89 -10.36 -3.30
C ALA A 63 18.46 -10.03 -4.69
N PRO A 64 18.46 -8.74 -5.05
CA PRO A 64 18.72 -8.32 -6.41
C PRO A 64 20.09 -8.85 -6.82
N GLU A 65 20.13 -9.71 -7.84
CA GLU A 65 21.38 -10.09 -8.48
C GLU A 65 22.00 -8.79 -9.05
N SER A 66 22.84 -8.16 -8.23
CA SER A 66 23.65 -6.97 -8.52
C SER A 66 22.92 -5.73 -9.06
N GLY A 67 22.18 -5.01 -8.22
CA GLY A 67 21.74 -3.64 -8.54
C GLY A 67 20.71 -3.06 -7.56
N PRO A 68 20.52 -1.72 -7.50
CA PRO A 68 19.58 -1.08 -6.58
C PRO A 68 18.16 -1.43 -7.06
N TYR A 69 17.57 -2.50 -6.51
CA TYR A 69 16.22 -2.99 -6.83
C TYR A 69 15.97 -3.26 -8.32
N SER A 70 15.93 -4.54 -8.69
CA SER A 70 15.47 -5.02 -10.00
C SER A 70 14.22 -4.24 -10.45
N GLU A 71 14.15 -3.86 -11.72
CA GLU A 71 13.12 -2.97 -12.27
C GLU A 71 11.68 -3.37 -11.90
N GLY A 72 11.43 -4.69 -11.74
CA GLY A 72 10.16 -5.22 -11.25
C GLY A 72 9.83 -4.91 -9.78
N MET A 73 10.84 -4.79 -8.90
CA MET A 73 10.66 -4.42 -7.50
C MET A 73 10.42 -2.92 -7.32
N HIS A 74 11.11 -2.08 -8.11
CA HIS A 74 10.80 -0.65 -8.17
C HIS A 74 9.35 -0.40 -8.63
N LYS A 75 8.90 -1.11 -9.66
CA LYS A 75 7.52 -1.00 -10.12
C LYS A 75 6.50 -1.42 -9.05
N ALA A 76 6.77 -2.51 -8.32
CA ALA A 76 5.90 -2.97 -7.25
C ALA A 76 5.83 -1.96 -6.08
N ILE A 77 6.95 -1.30 -5.76
CA ILE A 77 6.99 -0.20 -4.78
C ILE A 77 6.16 1.00 -5.24
N ASP A 78 6.30 1.41 -6.49
CA ASP A 78 5.51 2.51 -7.06
C ASP A 78 4.00 2.18 -7.06
N ASP A 79 3.64 0.94 -7.37
CA ASP A 79 2.25 0.48 -7.33
C ASP A 79 1.69 0.52 -5.90
N ILE A 80 2.47 0.17 -4.87
CA ILE A 80 2.08 0.35 -3.46
C ILE A 80 1.87 1.83 -3.14
N VAL A 81 2.82 2.71 -3.47
CA VAL A 81 2.70 4.16 -3.20
C VAL A 81 1.44 4.75 -3.85
N LYS A 82 1.15 4.35 -5.09
CA LYS A 82 -0.04 4.77 -5.82
C LYS A 82 -1.33 4.26 -5.15
N ALA A 83 -1.35 3.00 -4.73
CA ALA A 83 -2.49 2.42 -4.03
C ALA A 83 -2.73 3.10 -2.68
N MET A 84 -1.67 3.41 -1.93
CA MET A 84 -1.76 4.15 -0.67
C MET A 84 -2.30 5.57 -0.87
N LYS A 85 -1.88 6.27 -1.92
CA LYS A 85 -2.39 7.61 -2.25
C LYS A 85 -3.89 7.57 -2.58
N ASN A 86 -4.32 6.59 -3.36
CA ASN A 86 -5.74 6.40 -3.70
C ASN A 86 -6.57 6.04 -2.46
N LEU A 87 -6.03 5.21 -1.56
CA LEU A 87 -6.73 4.86 -0.32
C LEU A 87 -6.78 6.04 0.65
N GLY A 88 -5.68 6.80 0.75
CA GLY A 88 -5.57 8.00 1.58
C GLY A 88 -6.49 9.16 1.16
N SER A 89 -6.90 9.22 -0.12
CA SER A 89 -7.82 10.28 -0.58
C SER A 89 -9.22 10.18 0.01
N TYR A 90 -9.63 9.01 0.48
CA TYR A 90 -10.92 8.84 1.16
C TYR A 90 -10.93 9.43 2.58
N PHE A 91 -9.77 9.75 3.14
CA PHE A 91 -9.58 10.29 4.48
C PHE A 91 -9.17 11.78 4.48
N SER A 92 -9.20 12.45 3.32
CA SER A 92 -8.62 13.78 3.12
C SER A 92 -9.63 14.90 3.03
#